data_AF-A0A0M0KAS4-F1
#
_entry.id   AF-A0A0M0KAS4-F1
#
_cell.length_a   1.000
_cell.length_b   1.000
_cell.length_c   1.000
_cell.angle_alpha   90.00
_cell.angle_beta   90.00
_cell.angle_gamma   90.00
#
_symmetry.space_group_name_H-M   'P 1'
#
loop_
_entity.id
_entity.type
_entity.pdbx_description
1 polymer ?
#
loop_
_entity_poly.entity_id
_entity_poly.type
_entity_poly.pdbx_seq_one_letter_code
_entity_poly.pdbx_strand_id
1 'polypeptide(L)'
;MQLLNTVWTSAAPIAASSMLKINGSTTLTTSASVGRIEAGTLLVETGAILTTLSISVGVLEVLAGTMRVQGTAAVRAGGGTVRIDVSGTLSVAASASIRVNGAQGADSGMNHCCYHCSCWDDAYNGGGGAAAGSIWITAENMLGNGSLQATGGAGGAAGARSGFWQNAGGGGAGGRIAVHCASQLAIGIAMSAVGGQRGSNDAGNEGV
;
A
#
# COMPACT_ATOMS: atom_id res chain seq x y z
N MET A 1 22.30 -5.10 11.72
CA MET A 1 22.22 -5.33 10.26
C MET A 1 21.90 -4.01 9.57
N GLN A 2 22.49 -3.74 8.40
CA GLN A 2 22.19 -2.55 7.60
C GLN A 2 21.87 -2.96 6.16
N LEU A 3 20.80 -2.40 5.60
CA LEU A 3 20.44 -2.51 4.18
C LEU A 3 20.68 -1.15 3.52
N LEU A 4 21.34 -1.16 2.37
CA LEU A 4 21.66 0.03 1.59
C LEU A 4 21.37 -0.25 0.12
N ASN A 5 20.48 0.53 -0.48
CA ASN A 5 20.13 0.42 -1.90
C ASN A 5 19.86 -1.03 -2.34
N THR A 6 19.18 -1.79 -1.48
CA THR A 6 19.04 -3.23 -1.63
C THR A 6 17.68 -3.58 -2.20
N VAL A 7 17.64 -4.57 -3.10
CA VAL A 7 16.40 -5.25 -3.50
C VAL A 7 16.38 -6.62 -2.84
N TRP A 8 15.33 -6.89 -2.05
CA TRP A 8 15.15 -8.19 -1.40
C TRP A 8 14.01 -8.94 -2.07
N THR A 9 14.33 -10.05 -2.74
CA THR A 9 13.37 -10.92 -3.43
C THR A 9 13.29 -12.26 -2.74
N SER A 10 12.55 -12.33 -1.63
CA SER A 10 12.30 -13.58 -0.90
C SER A 10 11.01 -13.49 -0.13
N ALA A 11 10.37 -14.64 0.09
CA ALA A 11 9.25 -14.77 1.01
C ALA A 11 9.70 -14.85 2.49
N ALA A 12 11.00 -15.07 2.74
CA ALA A 12 11.53 -15.13 4.09
C ALA A 12 11.59 -13.72 4.74
N PRO A 13 11.28 -13.62 6.04
CA PRO A 13 11.40 -12.36 6.78
C PRO A 13 12.84 -11.84 6.80
N ILE A 14 13.00 -10.52 6.76
CA ILE A 14 14.27 -9.89 7.14
C ILE A 14 14.29 -9.76 8.67
N ALA A 15 15.10 -10.60 9.31
CA ALA A 15 15.20 -10.64 10.77
C ALA A 15 16.51 -10.01 11.26
N ALA A 16 16.43 -9.11 12.25
CA ALA A 16 17.57 -8.58 12.99
C ALA A 16 17.23 -8.43 14.48
N SER A 17 17.77 -9.32 15.32
CA SER A 17 17.43 -9.37 16.76
C SER A 17 17.69 -8.07 17.53
N SER A 18 18.69 -7.28 17.15
CA SER A 18 19.03 -6.01 17.80
C SER A 18 18.56 -4.79 16.98
N MET A 19 19.23 -4.49 15.86
CA MET A 19 18.92 -3.34 15.03
C MET A 19 18.98 -3.69 13.54
N LEU A 20 17.90 -3.34 12.83
CA LEU A 20 17.87 -3.25 11.37
C LEU A 20 17.86 -1.78 10.97
N LYS A 21 18.85 -1.40 10.18
CA LYS A 21 19.01 -0.03 9.67
C LYS A 21 18.76 -0.02 8.16
N ILE A 22 17.85 0.83 7.69
CA ILE A 22 17.56 1.04 6.27
C ILE A 22 18.17 2.38 5.86
N ASN A 23 19.10 2.32 4.91
CA ASN A 23 19.74 3.49 4.31
C ASN A 23 19.47 3.51 2.80
N GLY A 24 19.36 4.70 2.22
CA GLY A 24 19.03 4.85 0.80
C GLY A 24 17.70 4.20 0.41
N SER A 25 17.53 3.84 -0.87
CA SER A 25 16.27 3.26 -1.36
C SER A 25 16.32 1.74 -1.29
N THR A 26 15.63 1.13 -0.34
CA THR A 26 15.52 -0.32 -0.19
C THR A 26 14.12 -0.78 -0.62
N THR A 27 14.08 -1.71 -1.57
CA THR A 27 12.82 -2.27 -2.08
C THR A 27 12.73 -3.73 -1.68
N LEU A 28 11.70 -4.05 -0.91
CA LEU A 28 11.28 -5.40 -0.60
C LEU A 28 10.31 -5.85 -1.69
N THR A 29 10.75 -6.74 -2.57
CA THR A 29 9.89 -7.33 -3.59
C THR A 29 9.49 -8.71 -3.12
N THR A 30 8.23 -8.90 -2.74
CA THR A 30 7.76 -10.22 -2.30
C THR A 30 6.95 -10.88 -3.40
N SER A 31 7.36 -12.08 -3.80
CA SER A 31 6.55 -12.95 -4.66
C SER A 31 5.33 -13.52 -3.91
N ALA A 32 5.33 -13.43 -2.58
CA ALA A 32 4.21 -13.74 -1.70
C ALA A 32 3.34 -12.49 -1.45
N SER A 33 2.11 -12.72 -0.98
CA SER A 33 1.15 -11.70 -0.57
C SER A 33 1.61 -10.84 0.62
N VAL A 34 2.66 -11.24 1.34
CA VAL A 34 3.18 -10.54 2.52
C VAL A 34 4.70 -10.44 2.49
N GLY A 35 5.22 -9.24 2.75
CA GLY A 35 6.63 -9.00 3.07
C GLY A 35 6.81 -8.66 4.53
N ARG A 36 7.76 -9.31 5.20
CA ARG A 36 7.92 -9.23 6.66
C ARG A 36 9.30 -8.73 7.08
N ILE A 37 9.32 -7.79 8.01
CA ILE A 37 10.51 -7.36 8.76
C ILE A 37 10.30 -7.65 10.24
N GLU A 38 11.31 -8.25 10.86
CA GLU A 38 11.36 -8.49 12.30
C GLU A 38 12.63 -7.86 12.87
N ALA A 39 12.50 -6.87 13.74
CA ALA A 39 13.67 -6.19 14.30
C ALA A 39 13.51 -5.82 15.78
N GLY A 40 14.57 -5.93 16.58
CA GLY A 40 14.55 -5.31 17.92
C GLY A 40 14.30 -3.80 17.81
N THR A 41 15.06 -3.13 16.95
CA THR A 41 14.83 -1.76 16.51
C THR A 41 14.89 -1.66 14.99
N LEU A 42 13.85 -1.11 14.36
CA LEU A 42 13.89 -0.71 12.96
C LEU A 42 14.15 0.80 12.85
N LEU A 43 15.27 1.16 12.22
CA LEU A 43 15.64 2.53 11.92
C LEU A 43 15.59 2.78 10.41
N VAL A 44 14.67 3.63 9.97
CA VAL A 44 14.61 4.13 8.59
C VAL A 44 15.21 5.54 8.59
N GLU A 45 16.45 5.65 8.12
CA GLU A 45 17.23 6.90 8.20
C GLU A 45 16.70 7.99 7.26
N THR A 46 17.07 9.25 7.55
CA THR A 46 16.78 10.40 6.70
C THR A 46 17.05 10.12 5.22
N GLY A 47 16.05 10.33 4.38
CA GLY A 47 16.12 10.11 2.93
C GLY A 47 16.03 8.64 2.50
N ALA A 48 15.99 7.70 3.45
CA ALA A 48 15.78 6.30 3.15
C ALA A 48 14.32 6.01 2.79
N ILE A 49 14.14 5.16 1.79
CA ILE A 49 12.82 4.74 1.36
C ILE A 49 12.76 3.23 1.51
N LEU A 50 11.83 2.75 2.34
CA LEU A 50 11.47 1.35 2.41
C LEU A 50 10.19 1.16 1.59
N THR A 51 10.28 0.44 0.48
CA THR A 51 9.12 0.17 -0.39
C THR A 51 8.83 -1.32 -0.43
N THR A 52 7.58 -1.73 -0.27
CA THR A 52 7.14 -3.08 -0.67
C THR A 52 6.48 -3.06 -2.03
N LEU A 53 6.89 -4.00 -2.87
CA LEU A 53 6.24 -4.34 -4.12
C LEU A 53 5.79 -5.80 -4.01
N SER A 54 4.48 -6.04 -4.13
CA SER A 54 3.94 -7.38 -4.29
C SER A 54 3.19 -7.47 -5.61
N ILE A 55 3.24 -8.65 -6.23
CA ILE A 55 2.50 -8.99 -7.45
C ILE A 55 1.03 -9.38 -7.16
N SER A 56 0.64 -9.41 -5.88
CA SER A 56 -0.74 -9.66 -5.39
C SER A 56 -0.98 -8.74 -4.19
N VAL A 57 -2.22 -8.31 -3.90
CA VAL A 57 -2.62 -7.36 -2.81
C VAL A 57 -1.65 -7.40 -1.61
N GLY A 58 -0.61 -6.56 -1.64
CA GLY A 58 0.62 -6.80 -0.87
C GLY A 58 0.55 -6.22 0.52
N VAL A 59 0.79 -7.03 1.56
CA VAL A 59 0.92 -6.54 2.94
C VAL A 59 2.40 -6.37 3.30
N LEU A 60 2.79 -5.18 3.76
CA LEU A 60 4.04 -5.01 4.52
C LEU A 60 3.74 -5.23 6.00
N GLU A 61 4.32 -6.27 6.59
CA GLU A 61 4.33 -6.46 8.03
C GLU A 61 5.67 -6.04 8.63
N VAL A 62 5.61 -5.11 9.57
CA VAL A 62 6.77 -4.72 10.39
C VAL A 62 6.48 -5.11 11.83
N LEU A 63 7.29 -6.00 12.39
CA LEU A 63 7.29 -6.32 13.80
C LEU A 63 8.57 -5.76 14.41
N ALA A 64 8.43 -4.82 15.35
CA ALA A 64 9.60 -4.27 16.01
C ALA A 64 9.41 -3.97 17.50
N GLY A 65 10.50 -4.02 18.27
CA GLY A 65 10.48 -3.49 19.64
C GLY A 65 10.36 -1.96 19.65
N THR A 66 11.05 -1.31 18.73
CA THR A 66 10.98 0.14 18.49
C THR A 66 11.14 0.42 17.01
N MET A 67 10.43 1.42 16.50
CA MET A 67 10.56 1.86 15.12
C MET A 67 10.76 3.38 15.06
N ARG A 68 11.72 3.82 14.24
CA ARG A 68 11.98 5.25 13.99
C ARG A 68 12.05 5.52 12.50
N VAL A 69 11.22 6.45 12.01
CA VAL A 69 11.23 6.95 10.64
C VAL A 69 11.66 8.42 10.68
N GLN A 70 12.83 8.73 10.11
CA GLN A 70 13.54 9.99 10.35
C GLN A 70 13.64 10.89 9.12
N GLY A 71 13.81 12.19 9.32
CA GLY A 71 14.02 13.15 8.22
C GLY A 71 12.97 13.03 7.13
N THR A 72 13.38 12.93 5.87
CA THR A 72 12.49 12.74 4.70
C THR A 72 12.17 11.28 4.39
N ALA A 73 12.44 10.37 5.33
CA ALA A 73 12.25 8.94 5.11
C ALA A 73 10.79 8.56 4.85
N ALA A 74 10.60 7.47 4.11
CA ALA A 74 9.28 6.97 3.78
C ALA A 74 9.20 5.45 3.89
N VAL A 75 8.10 4.96 4.47
CA VAL A 75 7.66 3.57 4.36
C VAL A 75 6.48 3.52 3.40
N ARG A 76 6.56 2.66 2.37
CA ARG A 76 5.59 2.62 1.28
C ARG A 76 5.17 1.20 0.94
N ALA A 77 3.89 1.01 0.64
CA ALA A 77 3.40 -0.21 -0.01
C ALA A 77 2.63 0.15 -1.29
N GLY A 78 2.95 -0.54 -2.39
CA GLY A 78 2.21 -0.46 -3.64
C GLY A 78 1.07 -1.47 -3.64
N GLY A 79 -0.18 -1.01 -3.66
CA GLY A 79 -1.34 -1.83 -3.94
C GLY A 79 -1.98 -2.61 -2.78
N GLY A 80 -1.53 -2.41 -1.54
CA GLY A 80 -2.05 -3.19 -0.41
C GLY A 80 -2.00 -2.48 0.94
N THR A 81 -1.65 -3.19 2.00
CA THR A 81 -1.76 -2.72 3.40
C THR A 81 -0.38 -2.61 4.05
N VAL A 82 -0.17 -1.61 4.89
CA VAL A 82 0.96 -1.59 5.82
C VAL A 82 0.43 -1.91 7.21
N ARG A 83 0.93 -3.01 7.80
CA ARG A 83 0.72 -3.37 9.19
C ARG A 83 2.02 -3.16 9.96
N ILE A 84 2.00 -2.25 10.92
CA ILE A 84 3.14 -1.98 11.81
C ILE A 84 2.71 -2.37 13.22
N ASP A 85 3.43 -3.33 13.79
CA ASP A 85 3.23 -3.83 15.15
C ASP A 85 4.50 -3.56 15.95
N VAL A 86 4.44 -2.55 16.82
CA VAL A 86 5.57 -2.11 17.62
C VAL A 86 5.27 -2.31 19.09
N SER A 87 6.05 -3.13 19.79
CA SER A 87 5.76 -3.40 21.21
C SER A 87 6.09 -2.22 22.13
N GLY A 88 6.92 -1.28 21.68
CA GLY A 88 7.26 -0.04 22.40
C GLY A 88 6.87 1.22 21.62
N THR A 89 7.87 2.02 21.23
CA THR A 89 7.64 3.33 20.61
C THR A 89 7.80 3.32 19.09
N LEU A 90 6.82 3.87 18.39
CA LEU A 90 6.91 4.30 16.99
C LEU A 90 7.13 5.82 16.95
N SER A 91 8.25 6.28 16.38
CA SER A 91 8.51 7.71 16.18
C SER A 91 8.53 8.06 14.69
N VAL A 92 7.74 9.06 14.29
CA VAL A 92 7.70 9.58 12.92
C VAL A 92 8.07 11.06 12.94
N ALA A 93 9.26 11.40 12.41
CA ALA A 93 9.75 12.78 12.35
C ALA A 93 8.87 13.67 11.46
N ALA A 94 8.92 15.00 11.67
CA ALA A 94 8.09 16.00 10.98
C ALA A 94 8.00 15.82 9.45
N SER A 95 9.13 15.55 8.81
CA SER A 95 9.22 15.41 7.34
C SER A 95 9.08 13.96 6.87
N ALA A 96 8.90 13.02 7.80
CA ALA A 96 8.82 11.59 7.54
C ALA A 96 7.38 11.19 7.29
N SER A 97 7.21 10.06 6.59
CA SER A 97 5.89 9.60 6.20
C SER A 97 5.76 8.09 6.15
N ILE A 98 4.58 7.60 6.47
CA ILE A 98 4.14 6.24 6.12
C ILE A 98 3.01 6.42 5.11
N ARG A 99 3.21 5.92 3.90
CA ARG A 99 2.29 6.14 2.78
C ARG A 99 1.87 4.85 2.13
N VAL A 100 0.59 4.69 1.84
CA VAL A 100 0.07 3.51 1.17
C VAL A 100 -0.89 3.95 0.09
N ASN A 101 -0.67 3.44 -1.12
CA ASN A 101 -1.54 3.71 -2.26
C ASN A 101 -2.16 2.41 -2.72
N GLY A 102 -3.49 2.36 -2.76
CA GLY A 102 -4.23 1.24 -3.31
C GLY A 102 -3.97 1.09 -4.81
N ALA A 103 -4.05 -0.13 -5.31
CA ALA A 103 -3.80 -0.41 -6.72
C ALA A 103 -5.06 -0.11 -7.54
N GLN A 104 -4.84 0.31 -8.78
CA GLN A 104 -5.93 0.45 -9.74
C GLN A 104 -6.56 -0.91 -10.02
N GLY A 105 -7.88 -0.95 -10.18
CA GLY A 105 -8.60 -2.11 -10.68
C GLY A 105 -8.25 -2.41 -12.14
N ALA A 106 -8.49 -3.64 -12.58
CA ALA A 106 -8.27 -4.01 -13.98
C ALA A 106 -9.20 -3.23 -14.90
N ASP A 107 -8.70 -2.76 -16.05
CA ASP A 107 -9.58 -2.16 -17.06
C ASP A 107 -10.55 -3.21 -17.64
N SER A 108 -11.70 -2.77 -18.13
CA SER A 108 -12.61 -3.67 -18.87
C SER A 108 -12.00 -4.05 -20.22
N GLY A 109 -12.44 -5.18 -20.75
CA GLY A 109 -12.00 -5.65 -22.05
C GLY A 109 -12.91 -6.70 -22.66
N MET A 110 -12.41 -7.30 -23.74
CA MET A 110 -13.02 -8.45 -24.42
C MET A 110 -11.95 -9.53 -24.53
N ASN A 111 -12.35 -10.79 -24.35
CA ASN A 111 -11.48 -11.91 -24.67
C ASN A 111 -11.73 -12.31 -26.14
N HIS A 112 -10.74 -12.15 -27.01
CA HIS A 112 -10.88 -12.50 -28.43
C HIS A 112 -10.54 -13.98 -28.63
N CYS A 113 -11.48 -14.79 -29.13
CA CYS A 113 -11.17 -16.18 -29.49
C CYS A 113 -10.27 -16.23 -30.75
N CYS A 114 -9.56 -17.36 -30.85
CA CYS A 114 -8.66 -17.74 -31.94
C CYS A 114 -9.25 -17.52 -33.35
N TYR A 115 -8.38 -17.13 -34.30
CA TYR A 115 -8.65 -16.77 -35.72
C TYR A 115 -9.51 -17.77 -36.54
N HIS A 116 -9.83 -18.96 -36.02
CA HIS A 116 -10.64 -20.00 -36.69
C HIS A 116 -11.83 -20.52 -35.88
N CYS A 117 -12.14 -19.90 -34.75
CA CYS A 117 -13.15 -20.36 -33.80
C CYS A 117 -14.29 -19.33 -33.79
N SER A 118 -15.55 -19.73 -33.96
CA SER A 118 -16.70 -18.82 -33.85
C SER A 118 -16.70 -18.14 -32.48
N CYS A 119 -16.30 -16.87 -32.45
CA CYS A 119 -16.10 -16.09 -31.24
C CYS A 119 -17.47 -15.59 -30.73
N TRP A 120 -17.75 -15.78 -29.44
CA TRP A 120 -18.63 -14.88 -28.73
C TRP A 120 -17.75 -13.85 -28.02
N ASP A 121 -18.06 -12.55 -28.20
CA ASP A 121 -17.40 -11.45 -27.49
C ASP A 121 -17.85 -11.52 -26.03
N ASP A 122 -17.09 -12.21 -25.17
CA ASP A 122 -17.29 -12.14 -23.72
C ASP A 122 -16.72 -10.82 -23.20
N ALA A 123 -17.55 -9.79 -23.26
CA ALA A 123 -17.34 -8.50 -22.63
C ALA A 123 -17.24 -8.67 -21.10
N TYR A 124 -16.17 -8.16 -20.49
CA TYR A 124 -16.04 -8.10 -19.04
C TYR A 124 -15.92 -6.64 -18.54
N ASN A 125 -16.52 -6.37 -17.39
CA ASN A 125 -16.50 -5.07 -16.72
C ASN A 125 -15.12 -4.75 -16.13
N GLY A 126 -14.86 -3.46 -15.94
CA GLY A 126 -13.67 -3.01 -15.24
C GLY A 126 -13.69 -3.55 -13.82
N GLY A 127 -12.55 -4.06 -13.36
CA GLY A 127 -12.34 -4.41 -11.97
C GLY A 127 -12.45 -3.17 -11.09
N GLY A 128 -13.12 -3.30 -9.94
CA GLY A 128 -13.05 -2.29 -8.88
C GLY A 128 -11.62 -2.06 -8.43
N GLY A 129 -11.33 -0.88 -7.89
CA GLY A 129 -10.05 -0.59 -7.29
C GLY A 129 -9.69 -1.65 -6.26
N ALA A 130 -8.48 -2.20 -6.34
CA ALA A 130 -8.04 -3.21 -5.39
C ALA A 130 -8.16 -2.66 -3.97
N ALA A 131 -8.45 -3.54 -3.01
CA ALA A 131 -8.69 -3.19 -1.62
C ALA A 131 -7.66 -2.17 -1.10
N ALA A 132 -8.13 -0.92 -1.00
CA ALA A 132 -7.74 0.14 -0.07
C ALA A 132 -6.26 0.15 0.35
N GLY A 133 -5.50 1.14 -0.12
CA GLY A 133 -4.29 1.51 0.61
C GLY A 133 -4.65 1.74 2.07
N SER A 134 -4.21 0.84 2.93
CA SER A 134 -4.63 0.79 4.33
C SER A 134 -3.42 0.79 5.23
N ILE A 135 -3.46 1.59 6.29
CA ILE A 135 -2.44 1.63 7.34
C ILE A 135 -3.09 1.12 8.61
N TRP A 136 -2.51 0.08 9.20
CA TRP A 136 -2.83 -0.41 10.53
C TRP A 136 -1.58 -0.30 11.40
N ILE A 137 -1.67 0.43 12.52
CA ILE A 137 -0.57 0.59 13.46
C ILE A 137 -1.03 0.18 14.86
N THR A 138 -0.27 -0.71 15.49
CA THR A 138 -0.32 -0.99 16.94
C THR A 138 1.00 -0.59 17.57
N ALA A 139 0.94 0.22 18.63
CA ALA A 139 2.11 0.65 19.38
C ALA A 139 1.79 0.81 20.88
N GLU A 140 2.81 0.85 21.74
CA GLU A 140 2.64 1.37 23.09
C GLU A 140 2.52 2.90 23.05
N ASN A 141 3.48 3.53 22.35
CA ASN A 141 3.53 4.97 22.15
C ASN A 141 3.76 5.31 20.67
N MET A 142 3.04 6.29 20.15
CA MET A 142 3.32 6.91 18.85
C MET A 142 3.69 8.38 19.05
N LEU A 143 4.91 8.75 18.67
CA LEU A 143 5.49 10.07 18.89
C LEU A 143 5.88 10.77 17.58
N GLY A 144 5.95 12.10 17.65
CA GLY A 144 6.43 12.95 16.56
C GLY A 144 5.31 13.73 15.88
N ASN A 145 5.63 14.23 14.69
CA ASN A 145 4.83 15.18 13.93
C ASN A 145 4.86 14.93 12.41
N GLY A 146 5.21 13.71 12.01
CA GLY A 146 5.17 13.28 10.62
C GLY A 146 3.76 12.99 10.11
N SER A 147 3.68 12.26 9.00
CA SER A 147 2.41 12.00 8.31
C SER A 147 2.11 10.52 8.05
N LEU A 148 0.84 10.17 8.17
CA LEU A 148 0.25 8.93 7.68
C LEU A 148 -0.67 9.26 6.50
N GLN A 149 -0.44 8.63 5.35
CA GLN A 149 -1.25 8.85 4.15
C GLN A 149 -1.72 7.53 3.58
N ALA A 150 -3.02 7.35 3.47
CA ALA A 150 -3.65 6.17 2.89
C ALA A 150 -4.57 6.60 1.75
N THR A 151 -4.22 6.23 0.51
CA THR A 151 -5.09 6.47 -0.64
C THR A 151 -5.68 5.16 -1.12
N GLY A 152 -6.97 5.17 -1.38
CA GLY A 152 -7.67 4.03 -1.94
C GLY A 152 -7.30 3.77 -3.40
N GLY A 153 -7.50 2.54 -3.86
CA GLY A 153 -7.23 2.16 -5.24
C GLY A 153 -8.26 2.76 -6.19
N ALA A 154 -7.82 3.27 -7.33
CA ALA A 154 -8.71 3.76 -8.38
C ALA A 154 -9.45 2.59 -9.06
N GLY A 155 -10.66 2.82 -9.54
CA GLY A 155 -11.36 1.84 -10.36
C GLY A 155 -10.70 1.63 -11.73
N GLY A 156 -10.87 0.46 -12.32
CA GLY A 156 -10.45 0.18 -13.69
C GLY A 156 -11.25 0.97 -14.72
N ALA A 157 -10.65 1.31 -15.86
CA ALA A 157 -11.30 2.09 -16.89
C ALA A 157 -12.32 1.28 -17.71
N ALA A 158 -13.30 1.98 -18.30
CA ALA A 158 -14.16 1.43 -19.35
C ALA A 158 -13.38 1.16 -20.65
N GLY A 159 -13.65 0.01 -21.28
CA GLY A 159 -13.08 -0.38 -22.56
C GLY A 159 -13.78 0.37 -23.69
N ALA A 160 -13.02 1.09 -24.51
CA ALA A 160 -13.56 1.86 -25.62
C ALA A 160 -13.82 0.96 -26.85
N ARG A 161 -15.09 0.61 -27.10
CA ARG A 161 -15.59 0.36 -28.46
C ARG A 161 -16.60 1.45 -28.83
N SER A 162 -16.53 1.95 -30.07
CA SER A 162 -17.59 2.79 -30.63
C SER A 162 -18.83 1.94 -30.89
N GLY A 163 -19.92 2.17 -30.15
CA GLY A 163 -21.19 1.47 -30.33
C GLY A 163 -21.84 1.00 -29.03
N PHE A 164 -22.96 0.28 -29.15
CA PHE A 164 -23.92 -0.11 -28.10
C PHE A 164 -23.40 -1.01 -26.96
N TRP A 165 -22.12 -1.38 -26.95
CA TRP A 165 -21.54 -2.34 -26.00
C TRP A 165 -20.35 -1.72 -25.24
N GLN A 166 -20.62 -0.70 -24.42
CA GLN A 166 -19.65 -0.15 -23.47
C GLN A 166 -19.79 -0.90 -22.14
N ASN A 167 -18.71 -1.52 -21.67
CA ASN A 167 -18.65 -2.04 -20.31
C ASN A 167 -18.25 -0.91 -19.36
N ALA A 168 -18.91 -0.85 -18.20
CA ALA A 168 -18.58 0.13 -17.19
C ALA A 168 -17.16 -0.09 -16.64
N GLY A 169 -16.54 0.99 -16.19
CA GLY A 169 -15.37 0.92 -15.32
C GLY A 169 -15.70 0.29 -13.97
N GLY A 170 -14.68 0.11 -13.15
CA GLY A 170 -14.85 -0.26 -11.75
C GLY A 170 -14.99 0.98 -10.85
N GLY A 171 -15.61 0.80 -9.67
CA GLY A 171 -15.58 1.81 -8.60
C GLY A 171 -14.24 1.86 -7.86
N GLY A 172 -13.89 3.00 -7.29
CA GLY A 172 -12.71 3.15 -6.43
C GLY A 172 -12.89 2.55 -5.04
N ALA A 173 -11.80 2.15 -4.38
CA ALA A 173 -11.80 1.68 -2.98
C ALA A 173 -11.51 2.82 -1.99
N GLY A 174 -11.91 2.74 -0.73
CA GLY A 174 -11.59 3.75 0.30
C GLY A 174 -10.18 3.58 0.90
N GLY A 175 -9.38 4.65 1.03
CA GLY A 175 -8.16 4.61 1.86
C GLY A 175 -8.51 4.56 3.35
N ARG A 176 -7.73 3.83 4.16
CA ARG A 176 -8.03 3.63 5.59
C ARG A 176 -6.80 3.80 6.47
N ILE A 177 -6.96 4.44 7.61
CA ILE A 177 -5.92 4.54 8.65
C ILE A 177 -6.55 4.12 9.98
N ALA A 178 -5.95 3.13 10.63
CA ALA A 178 -6.26 2.73 11.99
C ALA A 178 -4.98 2.77 12.82
N VAL A 179 -5.03 3.48 13.94
CA VAL A 179 -3.91 3.59 14.89
C VAL A 179 -4.43 3.25 16.28
N HIS A 180 -3.80 2.29 16.91
CA HIS A 180 -4.04 1.93 18.30
C HIS A 180 -2.74 2.12 19.10
N CYS A 181 -2.79 3.01 20.08
CA CYS A 181 -1.70 3.22 21.03
C CYS A 181 -2.19 2.85 22.42
N ALA A 182 -1.46 1.98 23.12
CA ALA A 182 -1.83 1.58 24.48
C ALA A 182 -1.69 2.73 25.49
N SER A 183 -0.71 3.60 25.30
CA SER A 183 -0.34 4.65 26.25
C SER A 183 -0.49 6.05 25.67
N GLN A 184 0.09 6.32 24.49
CA GLN A 184 0.09 7.67 23.92
C GLN A 184 0.04 7.67 22.39
N LEU A 185 -0.86 8.50 21.84
CA LEU A 185 -0.86 8.91 20.43
C LEU A 185 -0.53 10.40 20.33
N ALA A 186 0.55 10.76 19.64
CA ALA A 186 0.93 12.15 19.45
C ALA A 186 -0.08 12.91 18.59
N ILE A 187 -0.52 14.06 19.10
CA ILE A 187 -1.44 14.98 18.41
C ILE A 187 -0.83 15.61 17.15
N GLY A 188 0.51 15.57 17.02
CA GLY A 188 1.23 16.17 15.89
C GLY A 188 1.23 15.32 14.63
N ILE A 189 0.81 14.06 14.70
CA ILE A 189 0.79 13.17 13.53
C ILE A 189 -0.36 13.56 12.60
N ALA A 190 -0.02 14.04 11.40
CA ALA A 190 -1.01 14.34 10.38
C ALA A 190 -1.51 13.04 9.73
N MET A 191 -2.83 12.83 9.70
CA MET A 191 -3.43 11.64 9.09
C MET A 191 -4.36 12.04 7.94
N SER A 192 -4.18 11.41 6.78
CA SER A 192 -5.03 11.64 5.61
C SER A 192 -5.40 10.30 4.97
N ALA A 193 -6.68 9.96 5.02
CA ALA A 193 -7.26 8.80 4.36
C ALA A 193 -8.21 9.28 3.26
N VAL A 194 -7.98 8.89 2.02
CA VAL A 194 -8.76 9.37 0.86
C VAL A 194 -9.23 8.19 0.03
N GLY A 195 -10.47 8.28 -0.48
CA GLY A 195 -11.00 7.32 -1.44
C GLY A 195 -10.28 7.36 -2.78
N GLY A 196 -10.20 6.20 -3.41
CA GLY A 196 -9.76 6.05 -4.79
C GLY A 196 -10.79 6.64 -5.74
N GLN A 197 -10.30 7.11 -6.89
CA GLN A 197 -11.16 7.68 -7.92
C GLN A 197 -11.95 6.59 -8.64
N ARG A 198 -13.11 6.95 -9.20
CA ARG A 198 -13.90 6.07 -10.08
C ARG A 198 -13.17 5.80 -11.40
N GLY A 199 -13.46 4.66 -12.03
CA GLY A 199 -13.08 4.40 -13.41
C GLY A 199 -13.83 5.33 -14.39
N SER A 200 -13.26 5.55 -15.58
CA SER A 200 -13.93 6.33 -16.63
C SER A 200 -15.21 5.63 -17.13
N ASN A 201 -16.28 6.40 -17.39
CA ASN A 201 -17.58 5.99 -17.95
C ASN A 201 -18.38 4.94 -17.13
N ASP A 202 -18.55 5.16 -15.82
CA ASP A 202 -19.53 4.39 -15.04
C ASP A 202 -20.96 4.58 -15.59
N ALA A 203 -21.54 3.50 -16.10
CA ALA A 203 -22.97 3.42 -16.39
C ALA A 203 -23.74 3.19 -15.08
N GLY A 204 -23.82 4.22 -14.23
CA GLY A 204 -24.83 4.32 -13.18
C GLY A 204 -24.36 4.16 -11.73
N ASN A 205 -24.22 5.28 -11.03
CA ASN A 205 -25.06 5.74 -9.91
C ASN A 205 -24.18 6.47 -8.88
N GLU A 206 -24.26 7.79 -8.87
CA GLU A 206 -23.58 8.63 -7.89
C GLU A 206 -24.26 8.45 -6.53
N GLY A 207 -23.70 7.55 -5.71
CA GLY A 207 -24.08 7.41 -4.31
C GLY A 207 -23.54 8.57 -3.49
N VAL A 208 -24.45 9.47 -3.11
CA VAL A 208 -24.30 10.56 -2.12
C VAL A 208 -23.91 10.01 -0.75
#